data_AF-A0A915BXZ9-F1
#
_entry.id   AF-A0A915BXZ9-F1
#
_cell.length_a   1.000
_cell.length_b   1.000
_cell.length_c   1.000
_cell.angle_alpha   90.00
_cell.angle_beta   90.00
_cell.angle_gamma   90.00
#
_symmetry.space_group_name_H-M   'P 1'
#
loop_
_entity.id
_entity.type
_entity.pdbx_description
1 polymer ?
#
loop_
_entity_poly.entity_id
_entity_poly.type
_entity_poly.pdbx_seq_one_letter_code
_entity_poly.pdbx_strand_id
1 'polypeptide(L)'
;MTALKALNYSAFAWSVNDKDELHSEYGYLTIQPGTNFASLTTVMNNGFVTVEQGFVDGNKIKFKLHDIGRISFSRDLPVHDVVREWILLDANTLQARLDMETLTHGMQEHTFIRYKKIYP
;
A
#
# COMPACT_ATOMS: atom_id res chain seq x y z
N MET A 1 12.59 16.00 -19.44
CA MET A 1 11.76 14.86 -19.00
C MET A 1 10.66 15.40 -18.11
N THR A 2 9.40 15.16 -18.44
CA THR A 2 8.27 15.57 -17.59
C THR A 2 7.93 14.40 -16.68
N ALA A 3 7.79 14.64 -15.37
CA ALA A 3 7.41 13.59 -14.43
C ALA A 3 6.02 13.03 -14.77
N LEU A 4 5.79 11.76 -14.43
CA LEU A 4 4.45 11.17 -14.49
C LEU A 4 3.52 11.93 -13.53
N LYS A 5 2.26 12.10 -13.93
CA LYS A 5 1.23 12.63 -13.03
C LYS A 5 0.98 11.62 -11.93
N ALA A 6 1.07 12.05 -10.68
CA ALA A 6 0.98 11.19 -9.52
C ALA A 6 0.20 11.87 -8.38
N LEU A 7 -0.43 11.05 -7.55
CA LEU A 7 -0.90 11.45 -6.23
C LEU A 7 0.16 11.11 -5.19
N ASN A 8 0.42 12.03 -4.28
CA ASN A 8 1.27 11.75 -3.12
C ASN A 8 0.50 10.83 -2.17
N TYR A 9 1.18 9.79 -1.70
CA TYR A 9 0.64 8.85 -0.74
C TYR A 9 1.50 8.86 0.52
N SER A 10 0.83 8.88 1.67
CA SER A 10 1.46 8.69 2.97
C SER A 10 0.47 7.98 3.88
N ALA A 11 0.93 6.98 4.61
CA ALA A 11 0.14 6.28 5.60
C ALA A 11 0.98 5.98 6.84
N PHE A 12 0.34 6.04 7.98
CA PHE A 12 0.97 5.91 9.28
C PHE A 12 0.08 5.04 10.17
N ALA A 13 0.71 4.22 10.99
CA ALA A 13 0.06 3.42 12.01
C ALA A 13 0.77 3.63 13.35
N TRP A 14 -0.03 3.77 14.40
CA TRP A 14 0.44 3.91 15.77
C TRP A 14 -0.23 2.85 16.63
N SER A 15 0.46 2.43 17.68
CA SER A 15 -0.09 1.55 18.69
C SER A 15 -1.23 2.27 19.42
N VAL A 16 -2.30 1.52 19.68
CA VAL A 16 -3.51 2.06 20.33
C VAL A 16 -3.23 2.42 21.80
N ASN A 17 -2.24 1.79 22.43
CA ASN A 17 -2.00 1.88 23.87
C ASN A 17 -1.08 3.04 24.23
N ASP A 18 0.10 3.10 23.61
CA ASP A 18 1.20 4.02 23.93
C ASP A 18 1.37 5.12 22.87
N LYS A 19 0.72 4.98 21.70
CA LYS A 19 0.86 5.86 20.53
C LYS A 19 2.26 5.84 19.91
N ASP A 20 3.05 4.79 20.17
CA ASP A 20 4.30 4.59 19.47
C ASP A 20 4.03 4.30 17.99
N GLU A 21 4.86 4.85 17.10
CA GLU A 21 4.75 4.61 15.66
C GLU A 21 5.12 3.16 15.36
N LEU A 22 4.19 2.43 14.74
CA LEU A 22 4.37 1.03 14.35
C LEU A 22 4.86 0.91 12.91
N HIS A 23 4.32 1.76 12.02
CA HIS A 23 4.61 1.69 10.60
C HIS A 23 4.37 3.06 9.97
N SER A 24 5.24 3.44 9.04
CA SER A 24 4.98 4.54 8.12
C SER A 24 5.45 4.18 6.72
N GLU A 25 4.65 4.59 5.74
CA GLU A 25 4.96 4.43 4.33
C GLU A 25 4.65 5.71 3.57
N TYR A 26 5.52 6.03 2.62
CA TYR A 26 5.41 7.19 1.74
C TYR A 26 5.56 6.73 0.31
N GLY A 27 4.89 7.40 -0.63
CA GLY A 27 4.86 6.92 -1.99
C GLY A 27 4.12 7.78 -2.98
N TYR A 28 3.93 7.20 -4.16
CA TYR A 28 3.18 7.80 -5.25
C TYR A 28 2.21 6.79 -5.86
N LEU A 29 0.95 7.20 -6.02
CA LEU A 29 -0.02 6.49 -6.85
C LEU A 29 -0.04 7.13 -8.25
N THR A 30 0.21 6.32 -9.26
CA THR A 30 0.28 6.75 -10.67
C THR A 30 -0.69 5.95 -11.52
N ILE A 31 -1.26 6.58 -12.55
CA ILE A 31 -2.11 5.92 -13.55
C ILE A 31 -1.42 6.06 -14.90
N GLN A 32 -1.31 4.94 -15.63
CA GLN A 32 -0.82 4.95 -17.01
C GLN A 32 -1.81 5.72 -17.90
N PRO A 33 -1.37 6.77 -18.61
CA PRO A 33 -2.25 7.62 -19.41
C PRO A 33 -3.09 6.83 -20.41
N GLY A 34 -4.40 7.15 -20.47
CA GLY A 34 -5.34 6.50 -21.39
C GLY A 34 -5.78 5.10 -20.98
N THR A 35 -5.41 4.64 -19.78
CA THR A 35 -5.78 3.33 -19.25
C THR A 35 -6.27 3.44 -17.80
N ASN A 36 -6.79 2.33 -17.26
CA ASN A 36 -7.07 2.19 -15.83
C ASN A 36 -5.94 1.45 -15.08
N PHE A 37 -4.78 1.23 -15.73
CA PHE A 37 -3.66 0.55 -15.11
C PHE A 37 -2.91 1.53 -14.20
N ALA A 38 -2.70 1.12 -12.95
CA ALA A 38 -2.16 1.96 -11.91
C ALA A 38 -1.00 1.26 -11.20
N SER A 39 -0.08 2.07 -10.68
CA SER A 39 1.08 1.64 -9.92
C SER A 39 1.19 2.46 -8.64
N LEU A 40 1.37 1.77 -7.51
CA LEU A 40 1.70 2.34 -6.21
C LEU A 40 3.15 1.99 -5.90
N THR A 41 3.99 3.01 -5.74
CA THR A 41 5.36 2.83 -5.26
C THR A 41 5.47 3.36 -3.84
N THR A 42 6.01 2.56 -2.92
CA THR A 42 6.14 2.97 -1.51
C THR A 42 7.52 2.67 -0.95
N VAL A 43 7.99 3.55 -0.07
CA VAL A 43 9.15 3.37 0.82
C VAL A 43 8.64 3.38 2.27
N MET A 44 9.15 2.48 3.10
CA MET A 44 8.61 2.18 4.43
C MET A 44 9.68 2.35 5.51
N ASN A 45 9.29 2.72 6.72
CA ASN A 45 10.21 2.93 7.85
C ASN A 45 10.92 1.66 8.34
N ASN A 46 10.43 0.48 7.99
CA ASN A 46 11.12 -0.81 8.19
C ASN A 46 12.24 -1.07 7.17
N GLY A 47 12.44 -0.18 6.18
CA GLY A 47 13.50 -0.31 5.18
C GLY A 47 13.09 -1.08 3.92
N PHE A 48 11.79 -1.24 3.69
CA PHE A 48 11.25 -1.88 2.50
C PHE A 48 10.84 -0.85 1.45
N VAL A 49 10.95 -1.25 0.19
CA VAL A 49 10.47 -0.50 -0.97
C VAL A 49 9.64 -1.44 -1.83
N THR A 50 8.43 -1.06 -2.20
CA THR A 50 7.56 -1.89 -3.05
C THR A 50 7.14 -1.14 -4.31
N VAL A 51 6.96 -1.90 -5.38
CA VAL A 51 6.24 -1.50 -6.58
C VAL A 51 5.04 -2.45 -6.68
N GLU A 52 3.84 -1.92 -6.52
CA GLU A 52 2.60 -2.68 -6.60
C GLU A 52 1.78 -2.19 -7.81
N GLN A 53 1.21 -3.09 -8.61
CA GLN A 53 0.50 -2.76 -9.84
C GLN A 53 -0.88 -3.40 -9.91
N GLY A 54 -1.83 -2.71 -10.53
CA GLY A 54 -3.21 -3.17 -10.60
C GLY A 54 -4.06 -2.36 -11.57
N PHE A 55 -5.34 -2.74 -11.67
CA PHE A 55 -6.33 -1.99 -12.46
C PHE A 55 -7.34 -1.34 -11.52
N VAL A 56 -7.70 -0.09 -11.83
CA VAL A 56 -8.87 0.59 -11.25
C VAL A 56 -10.12 0.02 -11.91
N ASP A 57 -11.04 -0.46 -11.09
CA ASP A 57 -12.35 -0.95 -11.49
C ASP A 57 -13.43 -0.25 -10.66
N GLY A 58 -14.07 0.76 -11.27
CA GLY A 58 -15.06 1.61 -10.60
C GLY A 58 -14.48 2.35 -9.38
N ASN A 59 -14.97 1.99 -8.20
CA ASN A 59 -14.58 2.56 -6.90
C ASN A 59 -13.53 1.70 -6.17
N LYS A 60 -12.94 0.72 -6.86
CA LYS A 60 -12.01 -0.26 -6.31
C LYS A 60 -10.70 -0.24 -7.08
N ILE A 61 -9.61 -0.53 -6.37
CA ILE A 61 -8.35 -0.93 -6.97
C ILE A 61 -7.75 -2.09 -6.18
N LYS A 62 -7.22 -3.08 -6.89
CA LYS A 62 -6.47 -4.19 -6.32
C LYS A 62 -5.07 -4.24 -6.94
N PHE A 63 -4.07 -3.99 -6.12
CA PHE A 63 -2.67 -4.09 -6.49
C PHE A 63 -2.13 -5.48 -6.16
N LYS A 64 -1.19 -5.94 -6.98
CA LYS A 64 -0.30 -7.06 -6.69
C LYS A 64 1.14 -6.57 -6.67
N LEU A 65 1.97 -7.21 -5.85
CA LEU A 65 3.38 -6.92 -5.85
C LEU A 65 3.99 -7.21 -7.23
N HIS A 66 4.70 -6.23 -7.76
CA HIS A 66 5.52 -6.39 -8.96
C HIS A 66 6.99 -6.54 -8.57
N ASP A 67 7.46 -5.73 -7.61
CA ASP A 67 8.84 -5.80 -7.13
C ASP A 67 8.96 -5.31 -5.68
N ILE A 68 9.97 -5.80 -4.96
CA ILE A 68 10.25 -5.46 -3.57
C ILE A 68 11.77 -5.37 -3.29
N GLY A 69 12.21 -4.16 -2.98
CA GLY A 69 13.55 -3.83 -2.51
C GLY A 69 13.62 -3.79 -0.98
N ARG A 70 14.80 -4.08 -0.42
CA ARG A 70 15.06 -4.03 1.03
C ARG A 70 16.47 -3.51 1.30
N ILE A 71 16.63 -2.74 2.36
CA ILE A 71 17.97 -2.39 2.86
C ILE A 71 18.63 -3.62 3.50
N SER A 72 19.96 -3.71 3.40
CA SER A 72 20.73 -4.92 3.73
C SER A 72 20.66 -5.36 5.20
N PHE A 73 20.31 -4.45 6.10
CA PHE A 73 20.22 -4.68 7.54
C PHE A 73 18.78 -4.63 8.07
N SER A 74 17.78 -4.62 7.19
CA SER A 74 16.39 -4.79 7.59
C SER A 74 16.17 -6.20 8.13
N ARG A 75 15.76 -6.31 9.39
CA ARG A 75 15.34 -7.57 10.01
C ARG A 75 13.85 -7.75 9.73
N ASP A 76 13.52 -8.51 8.70
CA ASP A 76 12.19 -9.10 8.65
C ASP A 76 12.21 -10.48 8.01
N LEU A 77 11.25 -11.32 8.40
CA LEU A 77 10.91 -12.52 7.66
C LEU A 77 10.65 -12.07 6.21
N PRO A 78 11.37 -12.61 5.21
CA PRO A 78 11.29 -12.11 3.85
C PRO A 78 9.85 -12.19 3.33
N VAL A 79 9.16 -11.05 3.37
CA VAL A 79 7.88 -10.83 2.70
C VAL A 79 8.07 -11.25 1.27
N HIS A 80 7.30 -12.24 0.82
CA HIS A 80 7.43 -12.81 -0.51
C HIS A 80 6.51 -12.09 -1.49
N ASP A 81 5.26 -11.88 -1.11
CA ASP A 81 4.22 -11.26 -1.94
C ASP A 81 3.28 -10.41 -1.07
N VAL A 82 2.66 -9.42 -1.67
CA VAL A 82 1.60 -8.61 -1.07
C VAL A 82 0.48 -8.36 -2.06
N VAL A 83 -0.74 -8.32 -1.54
CA VAL A 83 -1.94 -7.97 -2.31
C VAL A 83 -2.68 -6.89 -1.54
N ARG A 84 -2.70 -5.68 -2.10
CA ARG A 84 -3.38 -4.53 -1.51
C ARG A 84 -4.69 -4.28 -2.23
N GLU A 85 -5.77 -4.12 -1.47
CA GLU A 85 -7.09 -3.80 -2.02
C GLU A 85 -7.68 -2.59 -1.32
N TRP A 86 -8.03 -1.58 -2.12
CA TRP A 86 -8.74 -0.40 -1.67
C TRP A 86 -10.11 -0.32 -2.33
N ILE A 87 -11.14 -0.06 -1.52
CA ILE A 87 -12.51 0.11 -1.97
C ILE A 87 -13.08 1.36 -1.31
N LEU A 88 -13.53 2.32 -2.12
CA LEU A 88 -14.30 3.44 -1.63
C LEU A 88 -15.76 2.99 -1.46
N LEU A 89 -16.15 2.65 -0.23
CA LEU A 89 -17.50 2.13 0.07
C LEU A 89 -18.58 3.19 -0.16
N ASP A 90 -18.24 4.44 0.16
CA ASP A 90 -19.06 5.64 -0.06
C ASP A 90 -18.14 6.87 -0.09
N ALA A 91 -18.70 8.06 -0.33
CA ALA A 91 -17.95 9.31 -0.47
C ALA A 91 -17.05 9.66 0.74
N ASN A 92 -17.29 9.07 1.91
CA ASN A 92 -16.60 9.37 3.16
C ASN A 92 -15.90 8.16 3.80
N THR A 93 -15.95 6.98 3.18
CA THR A 93 -15.44 5.73 3.78
C THR A 93 -14.57 4.96 2.80
N LEU A 94 -13.27 4.86 3.13
CA LEU A 94 -12.31 4.02 2.42
C LEU A 94 -12.07 2.74 3.23
N GLN A 95 -12.22 1.59 2.61
CA GLN A 95 -11.76 0.31 3.15
C GLN A 95 -10.42 -0.04 2.50
N ALA A 96 -9.43 -0.37 3.33
CA ALA A 96 -8.13 -0.85 2.90
C ALA A 96 -7.86 -2.23 3.50
N ARG A 97 -7.46 -3.17 2.65
CA ARG A 97 -6.99 -4.50 3.04
C ARG A 97 -5.61 -4.73 2.47
N LEU A 98 -4.76 -5.38 3.24
CA LEU A 98 -3.46 -5.86 2.80
C LEU A 98 -3.35 -7.33 3.19
N ASP A 99 -3.25 -8.19 2.19
CA ASP A 99 -2.82 -9.56 2.37
C ASP A 99 -1.31 -9.66 2.14
N MET A 100 -0.66 -10.55 2.88
CA MET A 100 0.78 -10.75 2.82
C MET A 100 1.10 -12.24 2.82
N GLU A 101 2.08 -12.60 2.00
CA GLU A 101 2.75 -13.89 2.01
C GLU A 101 4.20 -13.71 2.46
N THR A 102 4.69 -14.64 3.27
CA THR A 102 6.10 -14.69 3.72
C THR A 102 6.69 -16.03 3.31
N LEU A 103 8.01 -16.20 3.37
CA LEU A 103 8.62 -17.51 3.07
C LEU A 103 8.10 -18.68 3.93
N THR A 104 7.50 -18.40 5.09
CA THR A 104 7.03 -19.44 6.03
C THR A 104 5.51 -19.57 6.09
N HIS A 105 4.76 -18.62 5.52
CA HIS A 105 3.30 -18.59 5.56
C HIS A 105 2.74 -18.12 4.22
N GLY A 106 1.81 -18.88 3.66
CA GLY A 106 1.08 -18.50 2.45
C GLY A 106 0.27 -17.20 2.62
N MET A 107 -0.27 -16.69 1.52
CA MET A 107 -1.06 -15.46 1.49
C MET A 107 -2.19 -15.46 2.54
N GLN A 108 -2.13 -14.50 3.46
CA GLN A 108 -3.10 -14.33 4.54
C GLN A 108 -3.36 -12.84 4.81
N GLU A 109 -4.51 -12.52 5.41
CA GLU A 109 -4.82 -11.13 5.79
C GLU A 109 -3.81 -10.62 6.81
N HIS A 110 -3.12 -9.54 6.46
CA HIS A 110 -2.17 -8.88 7.36
C HIS A 110 -2.81 -7.67 8.03
N THR A 111 -3.55 -6.84 7.27
CA THR A 111 -4.33 -5.72 7.83
C THR A 111 -5.68 -5.55 7.15
N PHE A 112 -6.65 -5.09 7.92
CA PHE A 112 -7.98 -4.66 7.45
C PHE A 112 -8.40 -3.39 8.20
N ILE A 113 -8.58 -2.29 7.46
CA ILE A 113 -8.77 -0.96 8.03
C ILE A 113 -9.93 -0.25 7.29
N ARG A 114 -10.75 0.49 8.05
CA ARG A 114 -11.75 1.42 7.50
C ARG A 114 -11.44 2.84 7.94
N TYR A 115 -11.14 3.70 6.98
CA TYR A 115 -10.89 5.11 7.20
C TYR A 115 -12.16 5.94 6.98
N LYS A 116 -12.28 7.01 7.77
CA LYS A 116 -13.26 8.07 7.55
C LYS A 116 -12.57 9.30 6.98
N LYS A 117 -13.17 9.90 5.95
CA LYS A 117 -12.67 11.15 5.37
C LYS A 117 -12.76 12.27 6.42
N ILE A 118 -11.65 12.96 6.67
CA ILE A 118 -11.56 14.06 7.65
C ILE A 118 -11.22 15.42 7.02
N TYR A 119 -10.84 15.45 5.75
CA TYR A 119 -10.48 16.66 5.03
C TYR A 119 -10.96 16.58 3.56
N PRO A 120 -11.46 17.67 2.95
CA PRO A 120 -11.95 17.71 1.56
C PRO A 120 -10.94 17.32 0.48
#